data_AF-A0AAD1DV40-F1
#
_entry.id   AF-A0AAD1DV40-F1
#
_cell.length_a   1.000
_cell.length_b   1.000
_cell.length_c   1.000
_cell.angle_alpha   90.00
_cell.angle_beta   90.00
_cell.angle_gamma   90.00
#
_symmetry.space_group_name_H-M   'P 1'
#
loop_
_entity.id
_entity.type
_entity.pdbx_description
1 polymer ?
#
loop_
_entity_poly.entity_id
_entity_poly.type
_entity_poly.pdbx_seq_one_letter_code
_entity_poly.pdbx_strand_id
1 'polypeptide(L)'
;MKLKIVILLFTFSIIKIFATAQAPDRIIINDKEYSLLNNPLEKYFKDHPEYHPVYGPHLAMFKRYRTEAIPLPFSTGNYRGYIATFKLENNNLVLADLEIQNINSTKRNYISVYKQLFKNKKVVLNYSGVLVIPDGKLVEFSNFSYSSLYDRYKLITIKNDTVVKEKALDKDEFIKFKLNQFEEYKKTDTYKTALKEFIRDWENDKKTELSENNTKKMSKKEIEALQKEYAQPPSEDYMDMFFLMSKKLDFVIVDY
;
A
#
# COMPACT_ATOMS: atom_id res chain seq x y z
N MET A 1 23.80 16.13 -8.70
CA MET A 1 22.83 15.11 -8.26
C MET A 1 21.69 15.65 -7.40
N LYS A 2 21.90 16.57 -6.44
CA LYS A 2 20.84 17.05 -5.53
C LYS A 2 19.73 17.91 -6.17
N LEU A 3 20.01 18.65 -7.25
CA LEU A 3 19.04 19.59 -7.84
C LEU A 3 18.09 18.96 -8.89
N LYS A 4 18.49 17.84 -9.52
CA LYS A 4 17.66 17.16 -10.53
C LYS A 4 16.55 16.29 -9.90
N ILE A 5 16.78 15.77 -8.69
CA ILE A 5 15.80 14.99 -7.91
C ILE A 5 14.63 15.89 -7.47
N VAL A 6 14.91 17.15 -7.12
CA VAL A 6 13.87 18.12 -6.70
C VAL A 6 12.98 18.53 -7.87
N ILE A 7 13.52 18.63 -9.09
CA ILE A 7 12.75 19.06 -10.27
C ILE A 7 11.81 17.96 -10.78
N LEU A 8 12.16 16.68 -10.61
CA LEU A 8 11.31 15.56 -11.04
C LEU A 8 10.15 15.26 -10.07
N LEU A 9 10.31 15.57 -8.77
CA LEU A 9 9.20 15.60 -7.81
C LEU A 9 8.12 16.62 -8.21
N PHE A 10 8.51 17.72 -8.87
CA PHE A 10 7.57 18.74 -9.34
C PHE A 10 6.82 18.35 -10.63
N THR A 11 7.37 17.52 -11.51
CA THR A 11 6.67 17.16 -12.77
C THR A 11 5.49 16.20 -12.55
N PHE A 12 5.49 15.41 -11.47
CA PHE A 12 4.30 14.67 -11.04
C PHE A 12 3.24 15.55 -10.35
N SER A 13 3.58 16.79 -9.98
CA SER A 13 2.65 17.73 -9.33
C SER A 13 1.60 18.30 -10.29
N ILE A 14 1.82 18.24 -11.61
CA ILE A 14 0.96 18.91 -12.60
C ILE A 14 -0.21 18.01 -13.05
N ILE A 15 -0.07 16.69 -12.93
CA ILE A 15 -1.19 15.77 -13.14
C ILE A 15 -1.77 15.48 -11.77
N LYS A 16 -2.82 16.21 -11.38
CA LYS A 16 -3.68 15.80 -10.27
C LYS A 16 -4.37 14.49 -10.65
N ILE A 17 -3.66 13.37 -10.53
CA ILE A 17 -4.26 12.06 -10.63
C ILE A 17 -5.30 12.03 -9.51
N PHE A 18 -6.57 11.91 -9.88
CA PHE A 18 -7.71 11.76 -8.96
C PHE A 18 -7.70 10.38 -8.28
N ALA A 19 -6.52 9.92 -7.86
CA ALA A 19 -6.41 8.79 -6.95
C ALA A 19 -6.99 9.21 -5.60
N THR A 20 -7.67 8.29 -4.93
CA THR A 20 -8.12 8.50 -3.55
C THR A 20 -7.10 7.80 -2.64
N ALA A 21 -6.56 8.51 -1.66
CA ALA A 21 -5.67 7.90 -0.67
C ALA A 21 -6.37 6.73 0.02
N GLN A 22 -5.59 5.69 0.34
CA GLN A 22 -6.12 4.52 1.02
C GLN A 22 -6.41 4.86 2.48
N ALA A 23 -7.58 4.45 2.97
CA ALA A 23 -7.93 4.53 4.38
C ALA A 23 -6.93 3.72 5.21
N PRO A 24 -6.32 4.32 6.24
CA PRO A 24 -5.37 3.64 7.10
C PRO A 24 -6.08 2.59 7.95
N ASP A 25 -5.33 1.57 8.36
CA ASP A 25 -5.73 0.76 9.51
C ASP A 25 -5.61 1.62 10.78
N ARG A 26 -6.07 1.08 11.91
CA ARG A 26 -5.98 1.73 13.22
C ARG A 26 -5.06 0.95 14.12
N ILE A 27 -4.40 1.64 15.05
CA ILE A 27 -3.65 1.01 16.13
C ILE A 27 -3.91 1.72 17.46
N ILE A 28 -4.16 0.94 18.50
CA ILE A 28 -4.38 1.42 19.86
C ILE A 28 -3.10 1.22 20.67
N ILE A 29 -2.56 2.30 21.23
CA ILE A 29 -1.37 2.33 22.07
C ILE A 29 -1.68 3.18 23.30
N ASN A 30 -1.55 2.60 24.51
CA ASN A 30 -1.88 3.27 25.77
C ASN A 30 -3.27 3.91 25.75
N ASP A 31 -4.27 3.13 25.31
CA ASP A 31 -5.68 3.51 25.17
C ASP A 31 -5.98 4.69 24.23
N LYS A 32 -4.98 5.11 23.44
CA LYS A 32 -5.15 6.11 22.38
C LYS A 32 -5.10 5.43 21.01
N GLU A 33 -6.07 5.76 20.16
CA GLU A 33 -6.13 5.32 18.77
C GLU A 33 -5.30 6.22 17.86
N TYR A 34 -4.59 5.60 16.92
CA TYR A 34 -3.80 6.25 15.88
C TYR A 34 -4.07 5.62 14.52
N SER A 35 -3.81 6.36 13.45
CA SER A 35 -3.71 5.80 12.10
C SER A 35 -2.48 4.88 12.00
N LEU A 36 -2.60 3.79 11.26
CA LEU A 36 -1.53 2.87 10.92
C LEU A 36 -1.34 2.85 9.40
N LEU A 37 -0.16 3.27 8.93
CA LEU A 37 0.17 3.40 7.51
C LEU A 37 0.75 2.11 6.91
N ASN A 38 0.42 0.97 7.50
CA ASN A 38 0.82 -0.38 7.07
C ASN A 38 -0.40 -1.27 7.00
N ASN A 39 -0.24 -2.45 6.40
CA ASN A 39 -1.31 -3.45 6.30
C ASN A 39 -0.86 -4.81 6.84
N PRO A 40 -0.71 -4.98 8.17
CA PRO A 40 -0.18 -6.23 8.76
C PRO A 40 -0.98 -7.49 8.38
N LEU A 41 -2.26 -7.36 8.07
CA LEU A 41 -3.13 -8.48 7.70
C LEU A 41 -2.94 -9.02 6.28
N GLU A 42 -2.22 -8.34 5.40
CA GLU A 42 -2.11 -8.79 4.00
C GLU A 42 -1.41 -10.13 3.85
N LYS A 43 -0.31 -10.33 4.59
CA LYS A 43 0.37 -11.62 4.61
C LYS A 43 -0.55 -12.69 5.20
N TYR A 44 -1.23 -12.37 6.30
CA TYR A 44 -2.16 -13.30 6.94
C TYR A 44 -3.26 -13.75 5.96
N PHE A 45 -3.88 -12.85 5.20
CA PHE A 45 -4.90 -13.23 4.22
C PHE A 45 -4.34 -13.92 2.97
N LYS A 46 -3.08 -13.70 2.62
CA LYS A 46 -2.42 -14.49 1.58
C LYS A 46 -2.26 -15.95 2.01
N ASP A 47 -1.89 -16.17 3.26
CA ASP A 47 -1.66 -17.51 3.82
C ASP A 47 -2.97 -18.19 4.26
N HIS A 48 -4.00 -17.39 4.58
CA HIS A 48 -5.31 -17.82 5.06
C HIS A 48 -6.46 -17.11 4.30
N PRO A 49 -6.59 -17.33 2.98
CA PRO A 49 -7.53 -16.61 2.13
C PRO A 49 -9.00 -16.80 2.51
N GLU A 50 -9.34 -17.89 3.20
CA GLU A 50 -10.69 -18.16 3.69
C GLU A 50 -11.19 -17.11 4.68
N TYR A 51 -10.29 -16.49 5.45
CA TYR A 51 -10.63 -15.43 6.40
C TYR A 51 -10.66 -14.03 5.79
N HIS A 52 -10.31 -13.88 4.51
CA HIS A 52 -10.40 -12.56 3.87
C HIS A 52 -11.87 -12.09 3.89
N PRO A 53 -12.19 -10.91 4.44
CA PRO A 53 -13.58 -10.50 4.66
C PRO A 53 -14.38 -10.38 3.35
N VAL A 54 -13.75 -9.85 2.30
CA VAL A 54 -14.37 -9.74 0.97
C VAL A 54 -14.30 -11.03 0.18
N TYR A 55 -13.10 -11.57 -0.04
CA TYR A 55 -12.88 -12.65 -1.01
C TYR A 55 -13.04 -14.06 -0.42
N GLY A 56 -12.93 -14.22 0.90
CA GLY A 56 -13.10 -15.49 1.61
C GLY A 56 -14.57 -15.85 1.82
N PRO A 57 -14.94 -17.14 1.93
CA PRO A 57 -16.33 -17.59 1.82
C PRO A 57 -17.24 -17.22 3.00
N HIS A 58 -16.69 -16.79 4.14
CA HIS A 58 -17.41 -16.74 5.42
C HIS A 58 -18.48 -15.65 5.53
N LEU A 59 -18.37 -14.55 4.78
CA LEU A 59 -19.37 -13.49 4.81
C LEU A 59 -20.38 -13.65 3.67
N ALA A 60 -21.64 -13.91 4.04
CA ALA A 60 -22.73 -14.13 3.09
C ALA A 60 -23.04 -12.90 2.21
N MET A 61 -22.87 -11.69 2.76
CA MET A 61 -23.16 -10.44 2.04
C MET A 61 -22.39 -10.31 0.73
N PHE A 62 -21.15 -10.83 0.66
CA PHE A 62 -20.33 -10.76 -0.55
C PHE A 62 -20.51 -11.96 -1.49
N LYS A 63 -21.33 -12.97 -1.15
CA LYS A 63 -21.46 -14.21 -1.92
C LYS A 63 -21.75 -13.94 -3.41
N ARG A 64 -22.69 -13.04 -3.70
CA ARG A 64 -23.11 -12.68 -5.06
C ARG A 64 -21.96 -12.14 -5.92
N TYR A 65 -21.11 -11.30 -5.33
CA TYR A 65 -19.98 -10.66 -6.01
C TYR A 65 -18.81 -11.61 -6.30
N ARG A 66 -18.82 -12.81 -5.71
CA ARG A 66 -17.83 -13.87 -6.00
C ARG A 66 -18.28 -14.80 -7.12
N THR A 67 -19.59 -14.88 -7.36
CA THR A 67 -20.19 -15.81 -8.33
C THR A 67 -20.65 -15.13 -9.60
N GLU A 68 -20.91 -13.82 -9.56
CA GLU A 68 -21.37 -13.04 -10.69
C GLU A 68 -20.30 -12.03 -11.12
N ALA A 69 -20.19 -11.77 -12.42
CA ALA A 69 -19.33 -10.74 -12.98
C ALA A 69 -19.92 -9.33 -12.78
N ILE A 70 -20.12 -8.94 -11.51
CA ILE A 70 -20.65 -7.64 -11.10
C ILE A 70 -19.59 -6.85 -10.31
N PRO A 71 -19.51 -5.52 -10.48
CA PRO A 71 -18.57 -4.70 -9.72
C PRO A 71 -18.84 -4.74 -8.21
N LEU A 72 -17.79 -4.88 -7.40
CA LEU A 72 -17.87 -4.70 -5.96
C LEU A 72 -18.11 -3.21 -5.64
N PRO A 73 -19.06 -2.85 -4.75
CA PRO A 73 -19.42 -1.47 -4.47
C PRO A 73 -18.48 -0.81 -3.46
N PHE A 74 -17.16 -0.85 -3.72
CA PHE A 74 -16.18 -0.29 -2.80
C PHE A 74 -16.06 1.23 -2.86
N SER A 75 -15.68 1.81 -1.73
CA SER A 75 -15.07 3.14 -1.70
C SER A 75 -13.73 3.11 -2.43
N THR A 76 -13.50 4.06 -3.34
CA THR A 76 -12.19 4.25 -3.99
C THR A 76 -11.09 4.59 -2.99
N GLY A 77 -11.45 5.14 -1.83
CA GLY A 77 -10.55 5.39 -0.71
C GLY A 77 -10.36 4.21 0.24
N ASN A 78 -10.91 3.03 -0.07
CA ASN A 78 -10.63 1.80 0.67
C ASN A 78 -10.66 0.59 -0.27
N TYR A 79 -9.69 0.50 -1.18
CA TYR A 79 -9.61 -0.58 -2.16
C TYR A 79 -9.30 -1.95 -1.53
N ARG A 80 -8.74 -1.98 -0.31
CA ARG A 80 -8.55 -3.23 0.46
C ARG A 80 -9.89 -3.85 0.89
N GLY A 81 -10.95 -3.04 0.97
CA GLY A 81 -12.30 -3.49 1.33
C GLY A 81 -12.50 -3.74 2.83
N TYR A 82 -11.50 -3.42 3.68
CA TYR A 82 -11.59 -3.53 5.13
C TYR A 82 -10.78 -2.44 5.83
N ILE A 83 -11.05 -2.21 7.11
CA ILE A 83 -10.23 -1.42 8.05
C ILE A 83 -9.96 -2.31 9.25
N ALA A 84 -8.70 -2.58 9.54
CA ALA A 84 -8.30 -3.37 10.70
C ALA A 84 -7.95 -2.46 11.87
N THR A 85 -8.30 -2.88 13.08
CA THR A 85 -7.88 -2.22 14.31
C THR A 85 -6.95 -3.14 15.07
N PHE A 86 -5.71 -2.71 15.26
CA PHE A 86 -4.72 -3.40 16.05
C PHE A 86 -4.59 -2.78 17.44
N LYS A 87 -4.04 -3.52 18.39
CA LYS A 87 -3.66 -3.02 19.71
C LYS A 87 -2.31 -3.59 20.11
N LEU A 88 -1.51 -2.78 20.81
CA LEU A 88 -0.34 -3.28 21.51
C LEU A 88 -0.76 -3.74 22.91
N GLU A 89 -0.70 -5.05 23.16
CA GLU A 89 -1.02 -5.65 24.45
C GLU A 89 0.14 -6.52 24.91
N ASN A 90 0.69 -6.25 26.10
CA ASN A 90 1.81 -7.01 26.66
C ASN A 90 2.97 -7.17 25.66
N ASN A 91 3.38 -6.08 25.00
CA ASN A 91 4.40 -6.04 23.94
C ASN A 91 4.08 -6.89 22.70
N ASN A 92 2.83 -7.27 22.47
CA ASN A 92 2.40 -8.00 21.28
C ASN A 92 1.46 -7.15 20.42
N LEU A 93 1.62 -7.25 19.11
CA LEU A 93 0.67 -6.76 18.12
C LEU A 93 -0.52 -7.73 18.04
N VAL A 94 -1.72 -7.26 18.40
CA VAL A 94 -2.94 -8.06 18.42
C VAL A 94 -3.97 -7.43 17.50
N LEU A 95 -4.65 -8.24 16.68
CA LEU A 95 -5.85 -7.79 15.95
C LEU A 95 -7.02 -7.68 16.93
N ALA A 96 -7.49 -6.45 17.16
CA ALA A 96 -8.59 -6.14 18.07
C ALA A 96 -9.95 -6.14 17.35
N ASP A 97 -10.01 -5.63 16.11
CA ASP A 97 -11.23 -5.65 15.31
C ASP A 97 -10.92 -5.64 13.80
N LEU A 98 -11.93 -5.99 13.00
CA LEU A 98 -11.90 -5.93 11.56
C LEU A 98 -13.26 -5.44 11.06
N GLU A 99 -13.25 -4.30 10.38
CA GLU A 99 -14.45 -3.64 9.87
C GLU A 99 -14.51 -3.66 8.35
N ILE A 100 -15.71 -3.74 7.79
CA ILE A 100 -15.97 -3.62 6.35
C ILE A 100 -17.12 -2.65 6.08
N GLN A 101 -17.19 -2.14 4.86
CA GLN A 101 -18.36 -1.38 4.42
C GLN A 101 -19.59 -2.30 4.37
N ASN A 102 -20.70 -1.85 4.97
CA ASN A 102 -21.96 -2.57 4.88
C ASN A 102 -22.62 -2.34 3.51
N ILE A 103 -22.42 -3.27 2.58
CA ILE A 103 -22.96 -3.17 1.21
C ILE A 103 -24.48 -3.37 1.14
N ASN A 104 -25.11 -3.90 2.20
CA ASN A 104 -26.57 -4.04 2.28
C ASN A 104 -27.24 -2.77 2.85
N SER A 105 -26.46 -1.76 3.23
CA SER A 105 -26.95 -0.51 3.78
C SER A 105 -26.91 0.59 2.71
N THR A 106 -27.96 1.40 2.66
CA THR A 106 -27.98 2.64 1.86
C THR A 106 -27.08 3.72 2.45
N LYS A 107 -26.74 3.61 3.75
CA LYS A 107 -25.76 4.46 4.42
C LYS A 107 -24.38 3.81 4.28
N ARG A 108 -23.35 4.57 3.88
CA ARG A 108 -21.96 4.10 3.82
C ARG A 108 -21.35 3.96 5.21
N ASN A 109 -21.88 3.05 6.02
CA ASN A 109 -21.37 2.74 7.34
C ASN A 109 -20.49 1.48 7.33
N TYR A 110 -19.58 1.41 8.28
CA TYR A 110 -18.76 0.24 8.53
C TYR A 110 -19.40 -0.65 9.61
N ILE A 111 -19.15 -1.96 9.52
CA ILE A 111 -19.59 -2.96 10.49
C ILE A 111 -18.42 -3.87 10.87
N SER A 112 -18.30 -4.19 12.16
CA SER A 112 -17.36 -5.20 12.63
C SER A 112 -17.77 -6.59 12.13
N VAL A 113 -16.79 -7.33 11.61
CA VAL A 113 -16.92 -8.72 11.16
C VAL A 113 -15.97 -9.67 11.89
N TYR A 114 -15.20 -9.17 12.86
CA TYR A 114 -14.22 -9.95 13.62
C TYR A 114 -14.85 -11.21 14.25
N LYS A 115 -15.99 -11.07 14.92
CA LYS A 115 -16.70 -12.20 15.53
C LYS A 115 -17.17 -13.23 14.50
N GLN A 116 -17.63 -12.79 13.34
CA GLN A 116 -18.15 -13.68 12.29
C GLN A 116 -17.01 -14.48 11.64
N LEU A 117 -15.86 -13.84 11.43
CA LEU A 117 -14.70 -14.46 10.79
C LEU A 117 -13.89 -15.32 11.76
N PHE A 118 -13.55 -14.78 12.91
CA PHE A 118 -12.59 -15.39 13.83
C PHE A 118 -13.24 -16.04 15.06
N LYS A 119 -14.57 -15.95 15.23
CA LYS A 119 -15.29 -16.49 16.38
C LYS A 119 -14.72 -15.99 17.72
N ASN A 120 -14.26 -14.73 17.75
CA ASN A 120 -13.54 -14.11 18.87
C ASN A 120 -12.24 -14.84 19.29
N LYS A 121 -11.68 -15.70 18.45
CA LYS A 121 -10.38 -16.31 18.71
C LYS A 121 -9.27 -15.32 18.38
N LYS A 122 -8.23 -15.31 19.21
CA LYS A 122 -7.00 -14.57 18.94
C LYS A 122 -6.42 -14.98 17.59
N VAL A 123 -6.15 -14.00 16.75
CA VAL A 123 -5.47 -14.19 15.46
C VAL A 123 -3.96 -14.04 15.68
N VAL A 124 -3.20 -15.06 15.29
CA VAL A 124 -1.73 -15.01 15.24
C VAL A 124 -1.34 -14.56 13.85
N LEU A 125 -0.68 -13.41 13.73
CA LEU A 125 -0.36 -12.81 12.42
C LEU A 125 0.99 -13.31 11.91
N ASN A 126 1.91 -13.66 12.80
CA ASN A 126 3.32 -13.91 12.50
C ASN A 126 3.95 -12.74 11.71
N TYR A 127 3.60 -11.51 12.08
CA TYR A 127 4.06 -10.30 11.44
C TYR A 127 5.49 -9.97 11.88
N SER A 128 6.34 -9.63 10.90
CA SER A 128 7.67 -9.08 11.13
C SER A 128 7.90 -7.91 10.17
N GLY A 129 8.17 -6.73 10.72
CA GLY A 129 8.28 -5.49 9.95
C GLY A 129 8.30 -4.26 10.86
N VAL A 130 8.27 -3.08 10.26
CA VAL A 130 8.25 -1.78 10.95
C VAL A 130 6.87 -1.15 10.77
N LEU A 131 6.15 -0.95 11.87
CA LEU A 131 4.90 -0.18 11.88
C LEU A 131 5.23 1.32 11.83
N VAL A 132 4.47 2.07 11.03
CA VAL A 132 4.59 3.50 10.76
C VAL A 132 3.31 4.18 11.21
N ILE A 133 3.42 4.99 12.26
CA ILE A 133 2.29 5.60 12.95
C ILE A 133 2.49 7.12 12.93
N PRO A 134 1.75 7.87 12.10
CA PRO A 134 1.78 9.33 12.17
C PRO A 134 1.10 9.78 13.46
N ASP A 135 1.80 10.53 14.30
CA ASP A 135 1.27 11.10 15.54
C ASP A 135 1.42 12.64 15.59
N GLY A 136 1.87 13.21 14.47
CA GLY A 136 2.03 14.62 14.21
C GLY A 136 0.95 15.24 13.32
N LYS A 137 1.14 16.49 12.91
CA LYS A 137 0.27 17.21 11.98
C LYS A 137 0.57 16.79 10.54
N LEU A 138 -0.47 16.73 9.71
CA LEU A 138 -0.32 16.58 8.26
C LEU A 138 0.40 17.83 7.70
N VAL A 139 1.52 17.60 7.03
CA VAL A 139 2.35 18.63 6.39
C VAL A 139 2.04 18.71 4.90
N GLU A 140 1.97 17.56 4.23
CA GLU A 140 1.70 17.48 2.79
C GLU A 140 0.76 16.31 2.50
N PHE A 141 -0.31 16.60 1.77
CA PHE A 141 -1.30 15.60 1.39
C PHE A 141 -0.92 14.96 0.05
N SER A 142 -0.98 13.63 0.00
CA SER A 142 -0.83 12.85 -1.23
C SER A 142 -2.02 11.93 -1.44
N ASN A 143 -2.48 11.88 -2.68
CA ASN A 143 -3.54 11.00 -3.16
C ASN A 143 -3.07 9.56 -3.42
N PHE A 144 -1.77 9.30 -3.31
CA PHE A 144 -1.18 8.01 -3.63
C PHE A 144 -0.96 7.18 -2.36
N SER A 145 -1.69 6.07 -2.23
CA SER A 145 -1.52 5.10 -1.13
C SER A 145 -1.47 5.80 0.25
N TYR A 146 -0.42 5.55 1.03
CA TYR A 146 -0.10 6.18 2.32
C TYR A 146 0.97 7.26 2.23
N SER A 147 1.21 7.87 1.06
CA SER A 147 2.33 8.79 0.81
C SER A 147 2.15 10.20 1.37
N SER A 148 1.16 10.44 2.23
CA SER A 148 1.00 11.72 2.92
C SER A 148 2.11 11.92 3.96
N LEU A 149 2.58 13.16 4.09
CA LEU A 149 3.70 13.53 4.96
C LEU A 149 3.20 14.20 6.23
N TYR A 150 3.74 13.82 7.37
CA TYR A 150 3.44 14.34 8.70
C TYR A 150 4.70 14.90 9.35
N ASP A 151 4.54 15.80 10.33
CA ASP A 151 5.69 16.41 11.01
C ASP A 151 6.37 15.46 12.03
N ARG A 152 5.66 14.43 12.49
CA ARG A 152 6.15 13.44 13.45
C ARG A 152 5.55 12.04 13.24
N TYR A 153 6.38 11.04 13.49
CA TYR A 153 6.06 9.63 13.38
C TYR A 153 6.54 8.85 14.60
N LYS A 154 5.84 7.76 14.91
CA LYS A 154 6.34 6.67 15.75
C LYS A 154 6.58 5.45 14.89
N LEU A 155 7.78 4.89 14.96
CA LEU A 155 8.15 3.62 14.36
C LEU A 155 8.20 2.53 15.42
N ILE A 156 7.63 1.36 15.10
CA ILE A 156 7.63 0.20 15.99
C ILE A 156 8.09 -1.03 15.20
N THR A 157 9.27 -1.55 15.50
CA THR A 157 9.72 -2.83 14.92
C THR A 157 9.03 -3.97 15.63
N ILE A 158 8.38 -4.81 14.84
CA ILE A 158 7.75 -6.06 15.26
C ILE A 158 8.56 -7.23 14.71
N LYS A 159 8.80 -8.25 15.53
CA LYS A 159 9.32 -9.56 15.12
C LYS A 159 8.40 -10.64 15.67
N ASN A 160 7.81 -11.43 14.77
CA ASN A 160 6.85 -12.49 15.10
C ASN A 160 5.79 -12.00 16.11
N ASP A 161 5.07 -10.94 15.73
CA ASP A 161 4.05 -10.26 16.53
C ASP A 161 4.56 -9.54 17.79
N THR A 162 5.84 -9.68 18.16
CA THR A 162 6.41 -9.05 19.37
C THR A 162 7.08 -7.71 19.05
N VAL A 163 6.81 -6.69 19.85
CA VAL A 163 7.50 -5.40 19.81
C VAL A 163 8.95 -5.58 20.26
N VAL A 164 9.90 -5.16 19.43
CA VAL A 164 11.35 -5.26 19.75
C VAL A 164 12.07 -3.92 19.77
N LYS A 165 11.51 -2.88 19.16
CA LYS A 165 12.11 -1.54 19.11
C LYS A 165 11.04 -0.50 18.86
N GLU A 166 11.14 0.64 19.52
CA GLU A 166 10.32 1.82 19.26
C GLU A 166 11.21 3.04 19.06
N LYS A 167 10.84 3.93 18.14
CA LYS A 167 11.51 5.22 17.97
C LYS A 167 10.54 6.28 17.49
N ALA A 168 10.57 7.46 18.09
CA ALA A 168 9.92 8.65 17.54
C ALA A 168 10.86 9.32 16.55
N LEU A 169 10.33 9.73 15.40
CA LEU A 169 11.07 10.44 14.35
C LEU A 169 10.35 11.74 14.01
N ASP A 170 11.11 12.78 13.73
CA ASP A 170 10.58 13.91 12.97
C ASP A 170 10.43 13.57 11.48
N LYS A 171 9.87 14.50 10.71
CA LYS A 171 9.68 14.39 9.26
C LYS A 171 10.98 14.10 8.50
N ASP A 172 12.07 14.77 8.82
CA ASP A 172 13.33 14.67 8.08
C ASP A 172 14.05 13.36 8.39
N GLU A 173 13.98 12.92 9.65
CA GLU A 173 14.43 11.59 10.06
C GLU A 173 13.59 10.48 9.43
N PHE A 174 12.27 10.65 9.32
CA PHE A 174 11.39 9.68 8.66
C PHE A 174 11.72 9.54 7.17
N ILE A 175 11.98 10.63 6.47
CA ILE A 175 12.41 10.58 5.06
C ILE A 175 13.73 9.80 4.92
N LYS A 176 14.71 10.08 5.79
CA LYS A 176 15.98 9.31 5.80
C LYS A 176 15.75 7.83 6.07
N PHE A 177 14.88 7.49 7.03
CA PHE A 177 14.50 6.11 7.31
C PHE A 177 13.91 5.43 6.06
N LYS A 178 12.97 6.06 5.36
CA LYS A 178 12.37 5.50 4.13
C LYS A 178 13.39 5.28 3.02
N LEU A 179 14.34 6.20 2.84
CA LEU A 179 15.42 6.05 1.87
C LEU A 179 16.34 4.88 2.25
N ASN A 180 16.77 4.79 3.50
CA ASN A 180 17.59 3.67 3.98
C ASN A 180 16.86 2.32 3.83
N GLN A 181 15.57 2.29 4.14
CA GLN A 181 14.72 1.12 3.95
C GLN A 181 14.66 0.68 2.49
N PHE A 182 14.61 1.63 1.56
CA PHE A 182 14.62 1.35 0.13
C PHE A 182 15.98 0.85 -0.36
N GLU A 183 17.09 1.41 0.12
CA GLU A 183 18.43 0.91 -0.20
C GLU A 183 18.64 -0.55 0.25
N GLU A 184 18.13 -0.93 1.42
CA GLU A 184 18.14 -2.34 1.84
C GLU A 184 17.18 -3.20 1.01
N TYR A 185 16.02 -2.66 0.61
CA TYR A 185 15.09 -3.35 -0.28
C TYR A 185 15.74 -3.70 -1.63
N LYS A 186 16.53 -2.78 -2.22
CA LYS A 186 17.25 -3.00 -3.50
C LYS A 186 18.15 -4.24 -3.49
N LYS A 187 18.62 -4.67 -2.30
CA LYS A 187 19.50 -5.83 -2.14
C LYS A 187 18.74 -7.16 -2.11
N THR A 188 17.41 -7.13 -1.96
CA THR A 188 16.58 -8.33 -1.81
C THR A 188 16.29 -9.03 -3.14
N ASP A 189 15.99 -10.34 -3.10
CA ASP A 189 15.51 -11.07 -4.28
C ASP A 189 14.10 -10.62 -4.71
N THR A 190 13.31 -10.09 -3.76
CA THR A 190 12.02 -9.46 -4.05
C THR A 190 12.19 -8.26 -4.97
N TYR A 191 13.19 -7.40 -4.74
CA TYR A 191 13.50 -6.29 -5.64
C TYR A 191 13.91 -6.79 -7.03
N LYS A 192 14.82 -7.77 -7.11
CA LYS A 192 15.24 -8.35 -8.41
C LYS A 192 14.06 -8.91 -9.19
N THR A 193 13.11 -9.54 -8.50
CA THR A 193 11.88 -10.09 -9.11
C THR A 193 10.98 -8.96 -9.60
N ALA A 194 10.73 -7.96 -8.75
CA ALA A 194 9.92 -6.79 -9.11
C ALA A 194 10.50 -6.02 -10.31
N LEU A 195 11.82 -5.89 -10.40
CA LEU A 195 12.49 -5.25 -11.52
C LEU A 195 12.30 -6.04 -12.83
N LYS A 196 12.45 -7.37 -12.78
CA LYS A 196 12.21 -8.24 -13.95
C LYS A 196 10.76 -8.17 -14.42
N GLU A 197 9.81 -8.19 -13.49
CA GLU A 197 8.38 -8.05 -13.80
C GLU A 197 8.09 -6.69 -14.44
N PHE A 198 8.61 -5.60 -13.87
CA PHE A 198 8.44 -4.26 -14.41
C PHE A 198 8.96 -4.13 -15.85
N ILE A 199 10.15 -4.63 -16.14
CA ILE A 199 10.71 -4.61 -17.50
C ILE A 199 9.87 -5.44 -18.46
N ARG A 200 9.44 -6.63 -18.05
CA ARG A 200 8.58 -7.49 -18.87
C ARG A 200 7.23 -6.82 -19.17
N ASP A 201 6.63 -6.18 -18.18
CA ASP A 201 5.35 -5.49 -18.34
C ASP A 201 5.53 -4.27 -19.27
N TRP A 202 6.61 -3.51 -19.13
CA TRP A 202 6.96 -2.43 -20.06
C TRP A 202 7.16 -2.92 -21.51
N GLU A 203 7.81 -4.07 -21.72
CA GLU A 203 7.97 -4.67 -23.05
C GLU A 203 6.61 -5.11 -23.65
N ASN A 204 5.72 -5.64 -22.82
CA ASN A 204 4.36 -6.02 -23.22
C ASN A 204 3.52 -4.80 -23.57
N ASP A 205 3.59 -3.73 -22.77
CA ASP A 205 2.92 -2.47 -23.01
C ASP A 205 3.41 -1.85 -24.33
N LYS A 206 4.73 -1.79 -24.54
CA LYS A 206 5.35 -1.37 -25.80
C LYS A 206 4.77 -2.13 -27.01
N LYS A 207 4.73 -3.45 -26.95
CA LYS A 207 4.22 -4.29 -28.04
C LYS A 207 2.73 -4.04 -28.30
N THR A 208 1.97 -3.88 -27.23
CA THR A 208 0.51 -3.67 -27.28
C THR A 208 0.20 -2.29 -27.85
N GLU A 209 0.78 -1.23 -27.30
CA GLU A 209 0.52 0.15 -27.69
C GLU A 209 1.03 0.48 -29.10
N LEU A 210 2.16 -0.09 -29.52
CA LEU A 210 2.67 0.06 -30.89
C LEU A 210 2.05 -0.91 -31.91
N SER A 211 1.09 -1.74 -31.51
CA SER A 211 0.43 -2.66 -32.44
C SER A 211 -0.39 -1.91 -33.49
N GLU A 212 -0.56 -2.51 -34.67
CA GLU A 212 -1.37 -1.94 -35.75
C GLU A 212 -2.79 -1.61 -35.27
N ASN A 213 -3.39 -2.48 -34.45
CA ASN A 213 -4.74 -2.29 -33.94
C ASN A 213 -4.88 -1.02 -33.08
N ASN A 214 -3.90 -0.76 -32.21
CA ASN A 214 -3.93 0.40 -31.32
C ASN A 214 -3.48 1.69 -32.03
N THR A 215 -2.63 1.57 -33.05
CA THR A 215 -2.12 2.72 -33.82
C THR A 215 -2.99 3.09 -35.04
N LYS A 216 -3.96 2.25 -35.44
CA LYS A 216 -4.77 2.43 -36.66
C LYS A 216 -5.47 3.80 -36.79
N LYS A 217 -5.84 4.42 -35.67
CA LYS A 217 -6.54 5.72 -35.64
C LYS A 217 -5.62 6.90 -35.31
N MET A 218 -4.34 6.64 -35.06
CA MET A 218 -3.35 7.66 -34.71
C MET A 218 -2.78 8.30 -35.98
N SER A 219 -2.47 9.58 -35.91
CA SER A 219 -1.68 10.28 -36.92
C SER A 219 -0.22 9.80 -36.91
N LYS A 220 0.47 10.00 -38.04
CA LYS A 220 1.90 9.68 -38.15
C LYS A 220 2.74 10.32 -37.04
N LYS A 221 2.45 11.58 -36.69
CA LYS A 221 3.15 12.32 -35.64
C LYS A 221 2.94 11.70 -34.25
N GLU A 222 1.74 11.21 -33.96
CA GLU A 222 1.43 10.54 -32.69
C GLU A 222 2.14 9.18 -32.60
N ILE A 223 2.19 8.42 -33.71
CA ILE A 223 2.93 7.15 -33.77
C ILE A 223 4.43 7.40 -33.58
N GLU A 224 5.01 8.41 -34.24
CA GLU A 224 6.43 8.78 -34.07
C GLU A 224 6.73 9.20 -32.62
N ALA A 225 5.83 9.94 -31.97
CA ALA A 225 5.97 10.31 -30.56
C ALA A 225 5.94 9.08 -29.64
N LEU A 226 4.99 8.15 -29.86
CA LEU A 226 4.87 6.92 -29.07
C LEU A 226 6.09 6.01 -29.26
N GLN A 227 6.59 5.88 -30.49
CA GLN A 227 7.82 5.16 -30.79
C GLN A 227 9.04 5.77 -30.08
N LYS A 228 9.10 7.11 -29.99
CA LYS A 228 10.15 7.82 -29.26
C LYS A 228 10.07 7.57 -27.75
N GLU A 229 8.86 7.52 -27.19
CA GLU A 229 8.64 7.18 -25.77
C GLU A 229 9.15 5.77 -25.45
N TYR A 230 8.85 4.79 -26.31
CA TYR A 230 9.31 3.40 -26.16
C TYR A 230 10.69 3.11 -26.77
N ALA A 231 11.42 4.14 -27.19
CA ALA A 231 12.73 3.97 -27.83
C ALA A 231 13.76 3.38 -26.87
N GLN A 232 13.63 3.66 -25.57
CA GLN A 232 14.49 3.16 -24.50
C GLN A 232 13.63 2.73 -23.31
N PRO A 233 14.06 1.71 -22.54
CA PRO A 233 13.40 1.38 -21.29
C PRO A 233 13.47 2.55 -20.30
N PRO A 234 12.59 2.58 -19.28
CA PRO A 234 12.65 3.58 -18.24
C PRO A 234 14.02 3.58 -17.54
N SER A 235 14.51 4.76 -17.15
CA SER A 235 15.80 4.88 -16.47
C SER A 235 15.77 4.20 -15.10
N GLU A 236 16.94 3.83 -14.57
CA GLU A 236 17.06 3.29 -13.21
C GLU A 236 16.44 4.24 -12.18
N ASP A 237 16.74 5.55 -12.25
CA ASP A 237 16.15 6.57 -11.37
C ASP A 237 14.62 6.58 -11.41
N TYR A 238 14.01 6.37 -12.58
CA TYR A 238 12.55 6.32 -12.71
C TYR A 238 11.99 5.06 -12.04
N MET A 239 12.61 3.90 -12.28
CA MET A 239 12.20 2.63 -11.68
C MET A 239 12.36 2.66 -10.16
N ASP A 240 13.47 3.21 -9.67
CA ASP A 240 13.74 3.37 -8.24
C ASP A 240 12.67 4.25 -7.58
N MET A 241 12.36 5.40 -8.17
CA MET A 241 11.31 6.27 -7.66
C MET A 241 9.94 5.58 -7.67
N PHE A 242 9.61 4.88 -8.75
CA PHE A 242 8.39 4.11 -8.86
C PHE A 242 8.30 3.05 -7.76
N PHE A 243 9.37 2.29 -7.50
CA PHE A 243 9.38 1.27 -6.46
C PHE A 243 9.37 1.83 -5.05
N LEU A 244 10.09 2.93 -4.79
CA LEU A 244 10.07 3.62 -3.51
C LEU A 244 8.66 4.05 -3.12
N MET A 245 7.86 4.51 -4.10
CA MET A 245 6.49 4.93 -3.85
C MET A 245 5.48 3.77 -3.84
N SER A 246 5.62 2.80 -4.74
CA SER A 246 4.59 1.78 -4.99
C SER A 246 4.76 0.49 -4.18
N LYS A 247 5.98 0.15 -3.76
CA LYS A 247 6.24 -1.10 -3.05
C LYS A 247 6.07 -0.90 -1.55
N LYS A 248 5.51 -1.93 -0.91
CA LYS A 248 5.39 -1.99 0.55
C LYS A 248 6.75 -2.37 1.10
N LEU A 249 7.42 -1.42 1.73
CA LEU A 249 8.77 -1.63 2.26
C LEU A 249 8.77 -2.04 3.73
N ASP A 250 7.58 -2.13 4.34
CA ASP A 250 7.37 -2.31 5.79
C ASP A 250 8.05 -3.56 6.36
N PHE A 251 8.26 -4.61 5.54
CA PHE A 251 8.94 -5.84 5.95
C PHE A 251 10.47 -5.73 5.94
N VAL A 252 11.03 -4.66 5.34
CA VAL A 252 12.46 -4.39 5.34
C VAL A 252 12.81 -3.68 6.64
N ILE A 253 13.35 -4.45 7.58
CA ILE A 253 13.78 -3.94 8.88
C ILE A 253 15.20 -3.39 8.71
N VAL A 254 15.36 -2.08 8.89
CA VAL A 254 16.65 -1.40 8.91
C VAL A 254 17.00 -0.91 10.30
N ASP A 255 18.26 -0.61 10.55
CA ASP A 255 18.63 0.07 11.78
C ASP A 255 18.32 1.57 11.66
N TYR A 256 17.82 2.14 12.76
CA TYR A 256 17.33 3.53 12.81
C TYR A 256 17.34 4.14 14.20
#